data_AF-A0A1Q7V473-F1
#
_entry.id   AF-A0A1Q7V473-F1
#
_cell.length_a   1.000
_cell.length_b   1.000
_cell.length_c   1.000
_cell.angle_alpha   90.00
_cell.angle_beta   90.00
_cell.angle_gamma   90.00
#
_symmetry.space_group_name_H-M   'P 1'
#
loop_
_entity.id
_entity.type
_entity.pdbx_description
1 polymer ?
#
loop_
_entity_poly.entity_id
_entity_poly.type
_entity_poly.pdbx_seq_one_letter_code
_entity_poly.pdbx_strand_id
1 'polypeptide(L)'
;MRNWSVRFLFITFIAASLIARSTGESPARSLTETENSYAELMDASNILAAIDSGLFVSYRGKGRAAWKQIQEKKYKEVAAGLTTVSAKELSATDARAVMLMHKGVESTSAERAPLKHKMHCKDAQDSNLNGADLRSALYSCFDELGNNLEFEGKHVSRVSAFDLLTQINEPLRRRALFMSFVPLWKAVNGNDEPESPYRRMIAQSAAGAAKNGSPVDEAAKTLGVQPTQIEAWLLEILDAWREASGNHQIEPWDYRYFEGKAERLLSAAIPRESLLPITQRYYKDLGADLQQLGILYDLNPRPGKAPLAYTDFVTRGHMVHEVWQPTVVYISGNYARGGLGLLNEFVHENGHGVHMMALHTRPAFMDLGDAVFYEAFADVPSWDTYEPSWQQKHLGMSAPESDSLRALYSSVTLDVAWALFEIRMLHNPAADPNEVWTEITSHYLHIVPHPELAWWAVRVQLVDAPGYMVNYGIGGMITASIRHRIQESLGPFVTGNLRWYPWISEHLLRQGMEHETSIELKEFLGGPVSPEGLIKDIQRIGSDVISRSTN
;
A
#
# COMPACT_ATOMS: atom_id res chain seq x y z
N MET A 1 97.28 -24.36 28.23
CA MET A 1 96.34 -23.30 28.66
C MET A 1 95.70 -22.69 27.41
N ARG A 2 94.34 -22.77 27.33
CA ARG A 2 93.37 -21.91 26.62
C ARG A 2 93.64 -21.54 25.14
N ASN A 3 92.85 -22.08 24.19
CA ASN A 3 91.61 -21.51 23.58
C ASN A 3 91.93 -20.44 22.51
N TRP A 4 91.42 -20.36 21.28
CA TRP A 4 90.21 -20.80 20.55
C TRP A 4 90.55 -20.76 19.03
N SER A 5 90.25 -21.74 18.18
CA SER A 5 88.96 -22.07 17.51
C SER A 5 88.45 -21.06 16.46
N VAL A 6 88.67 -21.48 15.22
CA VAL A 6 88.11 -21.08 13.92
C VAL A 6 86.58 -21.08 13.91
N ARG A 7 85.96 -20.11 13.21
CA ARG A 7 84.71 -20.29 12.42
C ARG A 7 84.41 -19.06 11.56
N PHE A 8 84.55 -19.24 10.24
CA PHE A 8 83.90 -18.46 9.20
C PHE A 8 82.41 -18.86 9.17
N LEU A 9 81.49 -17.89 9.21
CA LEU A 9 80.06 -18.12 9.06
C LEU A 9 79.54 -17.16 7.99
N PHE A 10 79.31 -17.69 6.79
CA PHE A 10 78.46 -17.08 5.77
C PHE A 10 77.01 -17.22 6.24
N ILE A 11 76.32 -16.11 6.50
CA ILE A 11 74.87 -16.08 6.68
C ILE A 11 74.27 -15.52 5.40
N THR A 12 73.70 -16.43 4.60
CA THR A 12 72.80 -16.11 3.50
C THR A 12 71.44 -15.78 4.10
N PHE A 13 71.03 -14.51 4.10
CA PHE A 13 69.66 -14.11 4.42
C PHE A 13 68.77 -14.42 3.21
N ILE A 14 68.08 -15.57 3.24
CA ILE A 14 66.89 -15.80 2.42
C ILE A 14 65.74 -15.13 3.17
N ALA A 15 65.40 -13.90 2.79
CA ALA A 15 64.11 -13.32 3.13
C ALA A 15 63.06 -14.04 2.28
N ALA A 16 62.45 -15.09 2.83
CA ALA A 16 61.21 -15.64 2.32
C ALA A 16 60.11 -14.60 2.56
N SER A 17 59.90 -13.71 1.60
CA SER A 17 58.67 -12.96 1.48
C SER A 17 57.55 -13.96 1.18
N LEU A 18 56.90 -14.47 2.23
CA LEU A 18 55.54 -14.97 2.12
C LEU A 18 54.67 -13.79 1.67
N ILE A 19 54.55 -13.63 0.35
CA ILE A 19 53.36 -13.00 -0.22
C ILE A 19 52.25 -14.00 0.06
N ALA A 20 51.61 -13.87 1.23
CA ALA A 20 50.25 -14.32 1.37
C ALA A 20 49.46 -13.52 0.34
N ARG A 21 49.32 -14.07 -0.87
CA ARG A 21 48.19 -13.71 -1.73
C ARG A 21 46.98 -14.09 -0.91
N SER A 22 46.41 -13.14 -0.16
CA SER A 22 44.99 -13.21 0.07
C SER A 22 44.41 -13.31 -1.32
N THR A 23 43.79 -14.43 -1.64
CA THR A 23 42.81 -14.48 -2.70
C THR A 23 41.67 -13.61 -2.19
N GLY A 24 41.88 -12.29 -2.18
CA GLY A 24 40.89 -11.32 -1.78
C GLY A 24 39.75 -11.50 -2.75
N GLU A 25 38.66 -12.09 -2.28
CA GLU A 25 37.42 -12.09 -3.04
C GLU A 25 37.11 -10.65 -3.39
N SER A 26 36.86 -10.40 -4.68
CA SER A 26 36.48 -9.08 -5.13
C SER A 26 35.25 -8.62 -4.33
N PRO A 27 35.19 -7.35 -3.88
CA PRO A 27 34.01 -6.81 -3.19
C PRO A 27 32.69 -7.10 -3.91
N ALA A 28 32.70 -7.13 -5.25
CA ALA A 28 31.52 -7.47 -6.07
C ALA A 28 31.04 -8.92 -5.89
N ARG A 29 31.97 -9.86 -5.71
CA ARG A 29 31.64 -11.28 -5.46
C ARG A 29 31.02 -11.45 -4.08
N SER A 30 31.62 -10.85 -3.06
CA SER A 30 31.09 -10.86 -1.69
C SER A 30 29.69 -10.24 -1.60
N LEU A 31 29.45 -9.13 -2.34
CA LEU A 31 28.13 -8.53 -2.43
C LEU A 31 27.11 -9.46 -3.09
N THR A 32 27.46 -10.10 -4.21
CA THR A 32 26.55 -11.03 -4.91
C THR A 32 26.14 -12.20 -4.01
N GLU A 33 27.08 -12.77 -3.24
CA GLU A 33 26.80 -13.84 -2.29
C GLU A 33 25.89 -13.36 -1.14
N THR A 34 26.11 -12.12 -0.66
CA THR A 34 25.26 -11.48 0.35
C THR A 34 23.84 -11.24 -0.17
N GLU A 35 23.70 -10.77 -1.41
CA GLU A 35 22.40 -10.55 -2.07
C GLU A 35 21.62 -11.86 -2.24
N ASN A 36 22.28 -12.96 -2.62
CA ASN A 36 21.62 -14.27 -2.71
C ASN A 36 21.13 -14.77 -1.34
N SER A 37 21.94 -14.61 -0.29
CA SER A 37 21.51 -14.91 1.08
C SER A 37 20.37 -14.01 1.54
N TYR A 38 20.32 -12.76 1.05
CA TYR A 38 19.22 -11.82 1.30
C TYR A 38 17.93 -12.26 0.60
N ALA A 39 17.98 -12.69 -0.67
CA ALA A 39 16.82 -13.28 -1.35
C ALA A 39 16.25 -14.47 -0.55
N GLU A 40 17.12 -15.39 -0.12
CA GLU A 40 16.70 -16.57 0.66
C GLU A 40 16.15 -16.20 2.05
N LEU A 41 16.65 -15.13 2.69
CA LEU A 41 16.08 -14.59 3.93
C LEU A 41 14.66 -14.05 3.70
N MET A 42 14.46 -13.28 2.64
CA MET A 42 13.15 -12.70 2.30
C MET A 42 12.16 -13.82 1.93
N ASP A 43 12.56 -14.79 1.12
CA ASP A 43 11.75 -15.98 0.80
C ASP A 43 11.35 -16.74 2.06
N ALA A 44 12.28 -17.04 2.95
CA ALA A 44 11.97 -17.75 4.19
C ALA A 44 10.98 -16.97 5.08
N SER A 45 11.11 -15.63 5.13
CA SER A 45 10.21 -14.76 5.88
C SER A 45 8.80 -14.74 5.27
N ASN A 46 8.69 -14.62 3.96
CA ASN A 46 7.42 -14.59 3.24
C ASN A 46 6.70 -15.94 3.28
N ILE A 47 7.45 -17.05 3.15
CA ILE A 47 6.88 -18.40 3.29
C ILE A 47 6.37 -18.63 4.72
N LEU A 48 7.06 -18.14 5.75
CA LEU A 48 6.55 -18.19 7.12
C LEU A 48 5.25 -17.41 7.27
N ALA A 49 5.17 -16.20 6.71
CA ALA A 49 3.95 -15.40 6.73
C ALA A 49 2.80 -16.10 6.01
N ALA A 50 3.05 -16.72 4.85
CA ALA A 50 2.07 -17.51 4.11
C ALA A 50 1.60 -18.77 4.88
N ILE A 51 2.48 -19.43 5.63
CA ILE A 51 2.09 -20.54 6.51
C ILE A 51 1.25 -20.02 7.69
N ASP A 52 1.67 -18.92 8.31
CA ASP A 52 1.01 -18.34 9.47
C ASP A 52 -0.35 -17.73 9.13
N SER A 53 -0.56 -17.28 7.88
CA SER A 53 -1.87 -16.87 7.36
C SER A 53 -2.82 -18.04 7.08
N GLY A 54 -2.29 -19.28 7.06
CA GLY A 54 -3.03 -20.49 6.74
C GLY A 54 -3.18 -20.76 5.24
N LEU A 55 -2.45 -20.04 4.38
CA LEU A 55 -2.41 -20.35 2.94
C LEU A 55 -1.82 -21.74 2.68
N PHE A 56 -0.80 -22.13 3.46
CA PHE A 56 -0.17 -23.44 3.41
C PHE A 56 0.04 -24.04 4.80
N VAL A 57 0.04 -25.37 4.88
CA VAL A 57 0.56 -26.09 6.06
C VAL A 57 2.09 -26.29 5.95
N SER A 58 2.58 -26.42 4.72
CA SER A 58 4.00 -26.55 4.39
C SER A 58 4.24 -26.06 2.97
N TYR A 59 5.46 -25.62 2.68
CA TYR A 59 5.87 -25.19 1.34
C TYR A 59 7.20 -25.86 0.96
N ARG A 60 7.29 -26.40 -0.26
CA ARG A 60 8.44 -27.20 -0.75
C ARG A 60 8.87 -28.31 0.23
N GLY A 61 7.89 -29.00 0.82
CA GLY A 61 8.11 -30.12 1.76
C GLY A 61 8.63 -29.71 3.15
N LYS A 62 8.66 -28.41 3.47
CA LYS A 62 9.12 -27.88 4.76
C LYS A 62 7.96 -27.20 5.48
N GLY A 63 7.75 -27.58 6.74
CA GLY A 63 6.79 -26.91 7.62
C GLY A 63 7.37 -25.66 8.28
N ARG A 64 6.54 -24.97 9.08
CA ARG A 64 6.88 -23.71 9.76
C ARG A 64 8.22 -23.74 10.51
N ALA A 65 8.46 -24.76 11.34
CA ALA A 65 9.68 -24.84 12.15
C ALA A 65 10.95 -24.93 11.30
N ALA A 66 10.90 -25.65 10.18
CA ALA A 66 12.03 -25.76 9.26
C ALA A 66 12.31 -24.44 8.53
N TRP A 67 11.26 -23.72 8.10
CA TRP A 67 11.43 -22.39 7.51
C TRP A 67 11.94 -21.35 8.50
N LYS A 68 11.54 -21.43 9.79
CA LYS A 68 12.06 -20.56 10.83
C LYS A 68 13.57 -20.73 11.03
N GLN A 69 14.06 -21.97 11.02
CA GLN A 69 15.49 -22.26 11.09
C GLN A 69 16.26 -21.70 9.87
N ILE A 70 15.66 -21.78 8.67
CA ILE A 70 16.26 -21.20 7.46
C ILE A 70 16.34 -19.68 7.58
N GLN A 71 15.24 -19.02 8.00
CA GLN A 71 15.19 -17.57 8.21
C GLN A 71 16.28 -17.12 9.19
N GLU A 72 16.39 -17.75 10.36
CA GLU A 72 17.39 -17.39 11.38
C GLU A 72 18.83 -17.61 10.90
N LYS A 73 19.07 -18.69 10.15
CA LYS A 73 20.38 -18.95 9.54
C LYS A 73 20.73 -17.86 8.54
N LYS A 74 19.82 -17.55 7.62
CA LYS A 74 20.05 -16.58 6.54
C LYS A 74 20.18 -15.16 7.08
N TYR A 75 19.43 -14.82 8.12
CA TYR A 75 19.60 -13.55 8.84
C TYR A 75 21.04 -13.35 9.31
N LYS A 76 21.65 -14.37 9.93
CA LYS A 76 23.04 -14.30 10.40
C LYS A 76 24.04 -14.18 9.24
N GLU A 77 23.80 -14.90 8.15
CA GLU A 77 24.66 -14.84 6.95
C GLU A 77 24.61 -13.44 6.31
N VAL A 78 23.41 -12.86 6.14
CA VAL A 78 23.25 -11.50 5.60
C VAL A 78 23.87 -10.47 6.52
N ALA A 79 23.60 -10.53 7.83
CA ALA A 79 24.17 -9.60 8.79
C ALA A 79 25.71 -9.63 8.78
N ALA A 80 26.31 -10.83 8.71
CA ALA A 80 27.76 -10.98 8.57
C ALA A 80 28.25 -10.40 7.23
N GLY A 81 27.60 -10.74 6.12
CA GLY A 81 27.93 -10.22 4.78
C GLY A 81 27.94 -8.70 4.75
N LEU A 82 26.86 -8.05 5.20
CA LEU A 82 26.73 -6.60 5.24
C LEU A 82 27.83 -5.91 6.07
N THR A 83 28.33 -6.53 7.15
CA THR A 83 29.46 -5.96 7.91
C THR A 83 30.81 -6.05 7.20
N THR A 84 30.95 -6.95 6.22
CA THR A 84 32.20 -7.13 5.48
C THR A 84 32.28 -6.28 4.22
N VAL A 85 31.15 -5.82 3.69
CA VAL A 85 31.11 -5.00 2.48
C VAL A 85 31.50 -3.55 2.82
N SER A 86 32.67 -3.10 2.35
CA SER A 86 33.12 -1.71 2.52
C SER A 86 32.39 -0.77 1.57
N ALA A 87 31.52 0.08 2.11
CA ALA A 87 30.76 1.08 1.32
C ALA A 87 31.65 2.06 0.51
N LYS A 88 32.93 2.23 0.89
CA LYS A 88 33.85 3.18 0.23
C LYS A 88 34.35 2.69 -1.14
N GLU A 89 34.21 1.40 -1.43
CA GLU A 89 34.71 0.77 -2.66
C GLU A 89 33.58 0.38 -3.62
N LEU A 90 32.33 0.65 -3.24
CA LEU A 90 31.14 0.30 -4.02
C LEU A 90 30.82 1.35 -5.08
N SER A 91 30.25 0.87 -6.20
CA SER A 91 29.53 1.75 -7.12
C SER A 91 28.32 2.38 -6.41
N ALA A 92 27.75 3.47 -6.97
CA ALA A 92 26.55 4.08 -6.41
C ALA A 92 25.37 3.09 -6.33
N THR A 93 25.20 2.26 -7.36
CA THR A 93 24.17 1.22 -7.41
C THR A 93 24.40 0.15 -6.33
N ASP A 94 25.63 -0.32 -6.16
CA ASP A 94 25.93 -1.33 -5.14
C ASP A 94 25.80 -0.76 -3.72
N ALA A 95 26.18 0.51 -3.50
CA ALA A 95 25.96 1.18 -2.22
C ALA A 95 24.46 1.30 -1.89
N ARG A 96 23.62 1.58 -2.90
CA ARG A 96 22.15 1.57 -2.76
C ARG A 96 21.63 0.16 -2.42
N ALA A 97 22.13 -0.88 -3.10
CA ALA A 97 21.76 -2.26 -2.81
C ALA A 97 22.04 -2.62 -1.33
N VAL A 98 23.23 -2.29 -0.82
CA VAL A 98 23.59 -2.51 0.58
C VAL A 98 22.68 -1.72 1.53
N MET A 99 22.39 -0.45 1.23
CA MET A 99 21.47 0.37 2.02
C MET A 99 20.06 -0.26 2.10
N LEU A 100 19.51 -0.73 0.97
CA LEU A 100 18.20 -1.35 0.91
C LEU A 100 18.17 -2.69 1.65
N MET A 101 19.22 -3.51 1.53
CA MET A 101 19.35 -4.74 2.30
C MET A 101 19.40 -4.47 3.82
N HIS A 102 20.12 -3.43 4.27
CA HIS A 102 20.11 -3.03 5.67
C HIS A 102 18.69 -2.70 6.15
N LYS A 103 17.99 -1.83 5.42
CA LYS A 103 16.59 -1.47 5.72
C LYS A 103 15.68 -2.71 5.74
N GLY A 104 15.85 -3.62 4.80
CA GLY A 104 15.11 -4.88 4.72
C GLY A 104 15.37 -5.80 5.92
N VAL A 105 16.63 -5.97 6.32
CA VAL A 105 17.03 -6.76 7.49
C VAL A 105 16.46 -6.17 8.78
N GLU A 106 16.55 -4.85 8.96
CA GLU A 106 15.96 -4.15 10.10
C GLU A 106 14.45 -4.41 10.19
N SER A 107 13.74 -4.29 9.06
CA SER A 107 12.29 -4.53 8.99
C SER A 107 11.89 -5.99 9.24
N THR A 108 12.80 -6.94 8.99
CA THR A 108 12.59 -8.39 9.23
C THR A 108 12.94 -8.78 10.67
N SER A 109 13.88 -8.06 11.29
CA SER A 109 14.34 -8.26 12.67
C SER A 109 13.33 -7.77 13.71
N ALA A 110 12.57 -6.72 13.38
CA ALA A 110 11.33 -6.43 14.08
C ALA A 110 10.40 -7.62 13.81
N GLU A 111 10.11 -8.44 14.82
CA GLU A 111 9.17 -9.55 14.69
C GLU A 111 7.91 -9.05 13.98
N ARG A 112 7.75 -9.40 12.69
CA ARG A 112 6.45 -9.41 12.01
C ARG A 112 5.63 -10.53 12.64
N ALA A 113 5.37 -10.45 13.94
CA ALA A 113 4.36 -11.26 14.57
C ALA A 113 3.05 -10.94 13.83
N PRO A 114 2.29 -11.95 13.38
CA PRO A 114 1.10 -11.72 12.57
C PRO A 114 0.08 -10.95 13.41
N LEU A 115 0.04 -9.60 13.28
CA LEU A 115 -0.92 -8.66 13.88
C LEU A 115 -1.53 -9.10 15.23
N LYS A 116 -0.77 -9.80 16.07
CA LYS A 116 -1.21 -10.31 17.36
C LYS A 116 -0.84 -9.21 18.34
N HIS A 117 -1.63 -8.16 18.28
CA HIS A 117 -1.50 -7.01 19.15
C HIS A 117 -1.59 -7.52 20.60
N LYS A 118 -0.55 -7.20 21.39
CA LYS A 118 -0.49 -7.57 22.80
C LYS A 118 -1.45 -6.75 23.67
N MET A 119 -2.00 -5.66 23.12
CA MET A 119 -2.85 -4.68 23.79
C MET A 119 -4.31 -4.88 23.41
N HIS A 120 -5.21 -4.55 24.34
CA HIS A 120 -6.66 -4.54 24.11
C HIS A 120 -7.18 -3.12 23.89
N CYS A 121 -8.37 -2.99 23.29
CA CYS A 121 -8.96 -1.67 23.03
C CYS A 121 -9.12 -0.83 24.31
N LYS A 122 -9.53 -1.47 25.41
CA LYS A 122 -9.70 -0.80 26.71
C LYS A 122 -8.43 -0.13 27.23
N ASP A 123 -7.25 -0.63 26.82
CA ASP A 123 -5.96 -0.13 27.29
C ASP A 123 -5.64 1.24 26.68
N ALA A 124 -6.28 1.61 25.54
CA ALA A 124 -6.09 2.91 24.90
C ALA A 124 -6.44 4.09 25.83
N GLN A 125 -7.23 3.86 26.87
CA GLN A 125 -7.61 4.86 27.87
C GLN A 125 -6.51 5.12 28.93
N ASP A 126 -5.47 4.28 29.01
CA ASP A 126 -4.35 4.53 29.92
C ASP A 126 -3.49 5.69 29.38
N SER A 127 -3.37 6.74 30.20
CA SER A 127 -2.60 7.94 29.89
C SER A 127 -1.08 7.69 29.90
N ASN A 128 -0.62 6.57 30.47
CA ASN A 128 0.80 6.26 30.64
C ASN A 128 1.40 5.43 29.49
N LEU A 129 0.61 5.05 28.49
CA LEU A 129 1.13 4.31 27.34
C LEU A 129 2.11 5.14 26.53
N ASN A 130 3.23 4.51 26.15
CA ASN A 130 4.10 5.04 25.12
C ASN A 130 3.41 4.96 23.74
N GLY A 131 3.97 5.64 22.73
CA GLY A 131 3.31 5.75 21.43
C GLY A 131 3.11 4.44 20.70
N ALA A 132 4.03 3.49 20.81
CA ALA A 132 3.88 2.19 20.15
C ALA A 132 2.73 1.39 20.79
N ASP A 133 2.67 1.35 22.11
CA ASP A 133 1.62 0.63 22.84
C ASP A 133 0.25 1.32 22.69
N LEU A 134 0.21 2.66 22.66
CA LEU A 134 -1.02 3.41 22.43
C LEU A 134 -1.58 3.17 21.02
N ARG A 135 -0.73 3.19 19.98
CA ARG A 135 -1.13 2.84 18.60
C ARG A 135 -1.64 1.40 18.53
N SER A 136 -0.95 0.47 19.17
CA SER A 136 -1.36 -0.95 19.25
C SER A 136 -2.73 -1.10 19.92
N ALA A 137 -2.98 -0.40 21.03
CA ALA A 137 -4.27 -0.42 21.72
C ALA A 137 -5.40 0.20 20.87
N LEU A 138 -5.12 1.33 20.20
CA LEU A 138 -6.08 1.97 19.29
C LEU A 138 -6.39 1.10 18.08
N TYR A 139 -5.39 0.42 17.51
CA TYR A 139 -5.59 -0.57 16.46
C TYR A 139 -6.53 -1.67 16.93
N SER A 140 -6.33 -2.21 18.14
CA SER A 140 -7.20 -3.24 18.71
C SER A 140 -8.66 -2.77 18.84
N CYS A 141 -8.95 -1.48 18.98
CA CYS A 141 -10.32 -0.97 18.93
C CYS A 141 -11.01 -1.20 17.58
N PHE A 142 -10.27 -1.17 16.47
CA PHE A 142 -10.83 -1.49 15.16
C PHE A 142 -11.18 -2.96 15.02
N ASP A 143 -10.43 -3.85 15.67
CA ASP A 143 -10.77 -5.28 15.69
C ASP A 143 -11.91 -5.58 16.67
N GLU A 144 -11.77 -5.14 17.92
CA GLU A 144 -12.73 -5.44 18.99
C GLU A 144 -14.09 -4.75 18.75
N LEU A 145 -14.11 -3.51 18.28
CA LEU A 145 -15.34 -2.72 18.09
C LEU A 145 -15.68 -2.52 16.62
N GLY A 146 -14.70 -2.10 15.81
CA GLY A 146 -14.91 -1.80 14.39
C GLY A 146 -15.32 -3.03 13.55
N ASN A 147 -14.91 -4.24 13.92
CA ASN A 147 -15.32 -5.47 13.26
C ASN A 147 -16.56 -6.15 13.87
N ASN A 148 -17.14 -5.57 14.94
CA ASN A 148 -18.25 -6.15 15.69
C ASN A 148 -19.44 -5.18 15.86
N LEU A 149 -19.69 -4.30 14.90
CA LEU A 149 -20.75 -3.29 14.96
C LEU A 149 -22.13 -3.95 15.08
N GLU A 150 -22.95 -3.49 16.02
CA GLU A 150 -24.32 -3.99 16.18
C GLU A 150 -25.29 -3.26 15.25
N PHE A 151 -25.93 -4.00 14.34
CA PHE A 151 -26.94 -3.47 13.44
C PHE A 151 -28.03 -4.50 13.18
N GLU A 152 -29.29 -4.15 13.45
CA GLU A 152 -30.48 -4.99 13.22
C GLU A 152 -30.36 -6.42 13.81
N GLY A 153 -29.78 -6.52 15.02
CA GLY A 153 -29.60 -7.79 15.74
C GLY A 153 -28.49 -8.68 15.19
N LYS A 154 -27.58 -8.13 14.38
CA LYS A 154 -26.40 -8.82 13.83
C LYS A 154 -25.13 -8.02 14.09
N HIS A 155 -23.99 -8.72 14.10
CA HIS A 155 -22.68 -8.08 14.01
C HIS A 155 -22.28 -7.91 12.55
N VAL A 156 -21.84 -6.71 12.20
CA VAL A 156 -21.28 -6.38 10.89
C VAL A 156 -19.89 -5.81 11.07
N SER A 157 -18.96 -6.17 10.18
CA SER A 157 -17.65 -5.52 10.15
C SER A 157 -17.76 -4.12 9.58
N ARG A 158 -16.82 -3.22 9.91
CA ARG A 158 -16.71 -1.88 9.32
C ARG A 158 -16.79 -1.89 7.80
N VAL A 159 -16.03 -2.78 7.15
CA VAL A 159 -16.00 -2.88 5.69
C VAL A 159 -17.38 -3.27 5.15
N SER A 160 -18.05 -4.22 5.82
CA SER A 160 -19.42 -4.61 5.47
C SER A 160 -20.42 -3.48 5.71
N ALA A 161 -20.25 -2.70 6.77
CA ALA A 161 -21.11 -1.56 7.09
C ALA A 161 -20.99 -0.45 6.03
N PHE A 162 -19.78 -0.17 5.52
CA PHE A 162 -19.61 0.80 4.44
C PHE A 162 -20.33 0.41 3.16
N ASP A 163 -20.28 -0.87 2.79
CA ASP A 163 -21.09 -1.33 1.68
C ASP A 163 -22.59 -1.24 1.97
N LEU A 164 -23.04 -1.65 3.16
CA LEU A 164 -24.45 -1.56 3.51
C LEU A 164 -24.95 -0.12 3.46
N LEU A 165 -24.14 0.88 3.83
CA LEU A 165 -24.47 2.30 3.63
C LEU A 165 -24.69 2.66 2.15
N THR A 166 -23.98 2.02 1.22
CA THR A 166 -24.22 2.17 -0.22
C THR A 166 -25.51 1.47 -0.68
N GLN A 167 -25.90 0.35 -0.07
CA GLN A 167 -27.02 -0.48 -0.54
C GLN A 167 -28.38 -0.17 0.10
N ILE A 168 -28.42 0.27 1.36
CA ILE A 168 -29.68 0.50 2.10
C ILE A 168 -30.41 1.71 1.51
N ASN A 169 -31.65 1.52 1.04
CA ASN A 169 -32.46 2.59 0.45
C ASN A 169 -33.07 3.52 1.49
N GLU A 170 -33.40 3.02 2.68
CA GLU A 170 -34.09 3.79 3.71
C GLU A 170 -33.11 4.70 4.49
N PRO A 171 -33.27 6.05 4.44
CA PRO A 171 -32.33 6.98 5.08
C PRO A 171 -32.20 6.76 6.60
N LEU A 172 -33.31 6.47 7.28
CA LEU A 172 -33.30 6.20 8.73
C LEU A 172 -32.50 4.94 9.08
N ARG A 173 -32.51 3.92 8.23
CA ARG A 173 -31.72 2.69 8.42
C ARG A 173 -30.23 2.95 8.16
N ARG A 174 -29.90 3.75 7.14
CA ARG A 174 -28.51 4.21 6.92
C ARG A 174 -27.98 4.98 8.11
N ARG A 175 -28.76 5.93 8.64
CA ARG A 175 -28.41 6.65 9.86
C ARG A 175 -28.19 5.71 11.04
N ALA A 176 -29.08 4.74 11.26
CA ALA A 176 -28.94 3.76 12.34
C ALA A 176 -27.65 2.93 12.21
N LEU A 177 -27.31 2.48 10.99
CA LEU A 177 -26.05 1.78 10.72
C LEU A 177 -24.84 2.69 10.95
N PHE A 178 -24.89 3.93 10.49
CA PHE A 178 -23.81 4.90 10.70
C PHE A 178 -23.58 5.17 12.19
N MET A 179 -24.64 5.30 12.98
CA MET A 179 -24.55 5.49 14.43
C MET A 179 -24.07 4.24 15.19
N SER A 180 -24.08 3.05 14.57
CA SER A 180 -23.49 1.85 15.18
C SER A 180 -21.97 1.96 15.39
N PHE A 181 -21.31 2.91 14.72
CA PHE A 181 -19.89 3.18 14.88
C PHE A 181 -19.54 4.01 16.13
N VAL A 182 -20.52 4.59 16.83
CA VAL A 182 -20.28 5.43 18.02
C VAL A 182 -19.36 4.77 19.06
N PRO A 183 -19.46 3.47 19.38
CA PRO A 183 -18.52 2.83 20.31
C PRO A 183 -17.07 2.90 19.85
N LEU A 184 -16.81 2.70 18.55
CA LEU A 184 -15.46 2.84 17.97
C LEU A 184 -14.98 4.28 18.06
N TRP A 185 -15.82 5.24 17.65
CA TRP A 185 -15.50 6.66 17.68
C TRP A 185 -15.12 7.14 19.09
N LYS A 186 -15.89 6.71 20.11
CA LYS A 186 -15.60 7.00 21.51
C LYS A 186 -14.33 6.32 22.01
N ALA A 187 -14.02 5.11 21.55
CA ALA A 187 -12.79 4.44 21.95
C ALA A 187 -11.55 5.16 21.40
N VAL A 188 -11.65 5.76 20.21
CA VAL A 188 -10.55 6.47 19.54
C VAL A 188 -10.41 7.93 20.03
N ASN A 189 -11.51 8.69 20.07
CA ASN A 189 -11.48 10.13 20.37
C ASN A 189 -12.09 10.50 21.74
N GLY A 190 -12.52 9.54 22.55
CA GLY A 190 -13.16 9.82 23.84
C GLY A 190 -14.46 10.60 23.68
N ASN A 191 -14.70 11.57 24.57
CA ASN A 191 -15.75 12.59 24.42
C ASN A 191 -15.18 13.89 23.86
N ASP A 192 -14.12 13.79 23.06
CA ASP A 192 -13.43 14.92 22.45
C ASP A 192 -12.75 15.86 23.46
N GLU A 193 -12.24 15.29 24.55
CA GLU A 193 -11.38 15.99 25.52
C GLU A 193 -9.92 16.12 25.04
N PRO A 194 -9.17 17.18 25.41
CA PRO A 194 -7.79 17.42 24.96
C PRO A 194 -6.82 16.24 25.12
N GLU A 195 -7.07 15.37 26.10
CA GLU A 195 -6.27 14.18 26.41
C GLU A 195 -6.84 12.89 25.79
N SER A 196 -7.73 13.01 24.79
CA SER A 196 -8.30 11.86 24.09
C SER A 196 -7.20 10.94 23.54
N PRO A 197 -7.45 9.63 23.46
CA PRO A 197 -6.44 8.68 22.99
C PRO A 197 -5.81 9.07 21.64
N TYR A 198 -6.63 9.52 20.68
CA TYR A 198 -6.13 10.02 19.41
C TYR A 198 -5.23 11.25 19.54
N ARG A 199 -5.61 12.27 20.33
CA ARG A 199 -4.79 13.48 20.50
C ARG A 199 -3.44 13.21 21.15
N ARG A 200 -3.40 12.32 22.15
CA ARG A 200 -2.12 11.87 22.74
C ARG A 200 -1.26 11.15 21.70
N MET A 201 -1.87 10.27 20.91
CA MET A 201 -1.17 9.51 19.88
C MET A 201 -0.61 10.42 18.77
N ILE A 202 -1.40 11.34 18.25
CA ILE A 202 -0.98 12.23 17.16
C ILE A 202 0.05 13.25 17.63
N ALA A 203 -0.02 13.74 18.89
CA ALA A 203 1.01 14.59 19.47
C ALA A 203 2.37 13.89 19.57
N GLN A 204 2.38 12.63 19.99
CA GLN A 204 3.62 11.83 20.03
C GLN A 204 4.15 11.55 18.62
N SER A 205 3.26 11.32 17.65
CA SER A 205 3.62 11.10 16.26
C SER A 205 4.20 12.36 15.61
N ALA A 206 3.59 13.53 15.85
CA ALA A 206 4.11 14.83 15.41
C ALA A 206 5.50 15.12 16.02
N ALA A 207 5.69 14.83 17.31
CA ALA A 207 6.99 14.99 17.97
C ALA A 207 8.06 14.02 17.41
N GLY A 208 7.67 12.82 16.99
CA GLY A 208 8.53 11.87 16.28
C GLY A 208 8.87 12.35 14.87
N ALA A 209 7.88 12.83 14.13
CA ALA A 209 8.02 13.35 12.78
C ALA A 209 8.98 14.54 12.72
N ALA A 210 8.91 15.46 13.68
CA ALA A 210 9.84 16.59 13.77
C ALA A 210 11.32 16.18 13.91
N LYS A 211 11.60 14.95 14.35
CA LYS A 211 12.97 14.43 14.53
C LYS A 211 13.43 13.56 13.36
N ASN A 212 12.52 12.74 12.83
CA ASN A 212 12.87 11.64 11.93
C ASN A 212 12.23 11.75 10.55
N GLY A 213 11.41 12.77 10.30
CA GLY A 213 10.49 12.82 9.16
C GLY A 213 9.19 12.06 9.42
N SER A 214 8.17 12.39 8.64
CA SER A 214 6.85 11.78 8.63
C SER A 214 6.63 10.97 7.35
N PRO A 215 5.60 10.10 7.30
CA PRO A 215 5.18 9.50 6.02
C PRO A 215 4.83 10.54 4.94
N VAL A 216 4.40 11.75 5.33
CA VAL A 216 4.16 12.88 4.39
C VAL A 216 5.47 13.35 3.74
N ASP A 217 6.56 13.38 4.50
CA ASP A 217 7.89 13.73 3.97
C ASP A 217 8.41 12.68 2.99
N GLU A 218 8.20 11.39 3.29
CA GLU A 218 8.57 10.29 2.40
C GLU A 218 7.74 10.28 1.11
N ALA A 219 6.44 10.57 1.20
CA ALA A 219 5.58 10.79 0.04
C ALA A 219 6.07 11.96 -0.83
N ALA A 220 6.43 13.10 -0.21
CA ALA A 220 6.95 14.27 -0.92
C ALA A 220 8.26 13.95 -1.64
N LYS A 221 9.16 13.21 -0.97
CA LYS A 221 10.41 12.72 -1.54
C LYS A 221 10.17 11.79 -2.72
N THR A 222 9.21 10.88 -2.61
CA THR A 222 8.82 9.96 -3.70
C THR A 222 8.37 10.72 -4.95
N LEU A 223 7.66 11.84 -4.76
CA LEU A 223 7.20 12.70 -5.85
C LEU A 223 8.26 13.72 -6.32
N GLY A 224 9.37 13.87 -5.62
CA GLY A 224 10.39 14.88 -5.90
C GLY A 224 9.92 16.32 -5.62
N VAL A 225 9.02 16.52 -4.66
CA VAL A 225 8.44 17.82 -4.28
C VAL A 225 8.64 18.15 -2.79
N GLN A 226 8.25 19.36 -2.39
CA GLN A 226 8.23 19.75 -0.98
C GLN A 226 6.93 19.32 -0.29
N PRO A 227 6.93 19.00 1.02
CA PRO A 227 5.72 18.64 1.75
C PRO A 227 4.59 19.68 1.66
N THR A 228 4.92 20.97 1.64
CA THR A 228 3.93 22.06 1.50
C THR A 228 3.20 22.04 0.15
N GLN A 229 3.82 21.47 -0.88
CA GLN A 229 3.21 21.33 -2.19
C GLN A 229 2.16 20.21 -2.21
N ILE A 230 2.32 19.16 -1.38
CA ILE A 230 1.30 18.11 -1.23
C ILE A 230 0.00 18.72 -0.71
N GLU A 231 0.05 19.52 0.35
CA GLU A 231 -1.17 20.13 0.92
C GLU A 231 -1.89 21.00 -0.11
N ALA A 232 -1.16 21.81 -0.88
CA ALA A 232 -1.73 22.62 -1.96
C ALA A 232 -2.44 21.76 -3.01
N TRP A 233 -1.82 20.65 -3.44
CA TRP A 233 -2.43 19.74 -4.41
C TRP A 233 -3.68 19.03 -3.88
N LEU A 234 -3.69 18.62 -2.61
CA LEU A 234 -4.88 18.04 -1.99
C LEU A 234 -6.04 19.05 -2.01
N LEU A 235 -5.77 20.33 -1.73
CA LEU A 235 -6.78 21.40 -1.80
C LEU A 235 -7.29 21.60 -3.23
N GLU A 236 -6.41 21.63 -4.24
CA GLU A 236 -6.81 21.74 -5.66
C GLU A 236 -7.72 20.59 -6.10
N ILE A 237 -7.43 19.36 -5.68
CA ILE A 237 -8.25 18.19 -5.99
C ILE A 237 -9.61 18.27 -5.28
N LEU A 238 -9.63 18.69 -4.02
CA LEU A 238 -10.87 18.87 -3.25
C LEU A 238 -11.74 19.98 -3.83
N ASP A 239 -11.15 21.09 -4.30
CA ASP A 239 -11.85 22.16 -5.00
C ASP A 239 -12.45 21.67 -6.32
N ALA A 240 -11.68 20.91 -7.12
CA ALA A 240 -12.17 20.32 -8.37
C ALA A 240 -13.36 19.37 -8.12
N TRP A 241 -13.30 18.55 -7.06
CA TRP A 241 -14.42 17.72 -6.66
C TRP A 241 -15.63 18.57 -6.26
N ARG A 242 -15.44 19.57 -5.39
CA ARG A 242 -16.52 20.46 -4.92
C ARG A 242 -17.28 21.08 -6.09
N GLU A 243 -16.57 21.52 -7.13
CA GLU A 243 -17.15 22.08 -8.35
C GLU A 243 -17.89 21.02 -9.18
N ALA A 244 -17.31 19.84 -9.36
CA ALA A 244 -17.88 18.77 -10.16
C ALA A 244 -19.05 18.03 -9.49
N SER A 245 -19.08 17.96 -8.15
CA SER A 245 -20.08 17.23 -7.38
C SER A 245 -21.42 17.95 -7.30
N GLY A 246 -21.46 19.25 -7.59
CA GLY A 246 -22.63 20.13 -7.42
C GLY A 246 -22.79 20.60 -5.98
N ASN A 247 -23.81 21.43 -5.70
CA ASN A 247 -23.98 22.13 -4.42
C ASN A 247 -24.98 21.48 -3.44
N HIS A 248 -25.29 20.20 -3.64
CA HIS A 248 -26.28 19.53 -2.80
C HIS A 248 -25.65 19.06 -1.50
N GLN A 249 -26.16 19.56 -0.37
CA GLN A 249 -25.74 19.12 0.95
C GLN A 249 -26.32 17.73 1.26
N ILE A 250 -25.47 16.82 1.72
CA ILE A 250 -25.84 15.44 2.05
C ILE A 250 -25.38 15.07 3.46
N GLU A 251 -26.16 14.23 4.13
CA GLU A 251 -25.79 13.73 5.45
C GLU A 251 -24.59 12.77 5.35
N PRO A 252 -23.73 12.66 6.37
CA PRO A 252 -22.60 11.71 6.37
C PRO A 252 -23.02 10.26 6.10
N TRP A 253 -24.18 9.84 6.61
CA TRP A 253 -24.73 8.49 6.39
C TRP A 253 -25.37 8.30 5.00
N ASP A 254 -25.54 9.36 4.24
CA ASP A 254 -26.08 9.34 2.87
C ASP A 254 -24.99 9.47 1.80
N TYR A 255 -23.78 9.93 2.16
CA TYR A 255 -22.65 10.11 1.22
C TYR A 255 -22.42 8.87 0.34
N ARG A 256 -22.17 7.71 0.95
CA ARG A 256 -21.91 6.45 0.22
C ARG A 256 -23.12 5.97 -0.60
N TYR A 257 -24.33 6.30 -0.18
CA TYR A 257 -25.54 5.97 -0.93
C TYR A 257 -25.68 6.86 -2.16
N PHE A 258 -25.51 8.17 -2.01
CA PHE A 258 -25.64 9.12 -3.10
C PHE A 258 -24.58 8.86 -4.18
N GLU A 259 -23.32 8.74 -3.78
CA GLU A 259 -22.21 8.59 -4.72
C GLU A 259 -22.13 7.16 -5.30
N GLY A 260 -22.56 6.14 -4.55
CA GLY A 260 -22.53 4.73 -4.96
C GLY A 260 -23.68 4.27 -5.87
N LYS A 261 -24.18 5.14 -6.76
CA LYS A 261 -25.29 4.77 -7.65
C LYS A 261 -24.89 3.71 -8.68
N ALA A 262 -23.70 3.81 -9.26
CA ALA A 262 -23.18 2.80 -10.19
C ALA A 262 -23.02 1.42 -9.51
N GLU A 263 -22.56 1.40 -8.26
CA GLU A 263 -22.46 0.18 -7.45
C GLU A 263 -23.79 -0.57 -7.38
N ARG A 264 -24.88 0.14 -7.06
CA ARG A 264 -26.22 -0.45 -6.99
C ARG A 264 -26.74 -0.92 -8.35
N LEU A 265 -26.49 -0.14 -9.41
CA LEU A 265 -26.93 -0.49 -10.77
C LEU A 265 -26.25 -1.76 -11.30
N LEU A 266 -24.96 -1.93 -10.99
CA LEU A 266 -24.13 -3.01 -11.54
C LEU A 266 -24.05 -4.24 -10.64
N SER A 267 -24.48 -4.15 -9.37
CA SER A 267 -24.37 -5.22 -8.38
C SER A 267 -24.85 -6.58 -8.87
N ALA A 268 -25.99 -6.63 -9.57
CA ALA A 268 -26.56 -7.89 -10.08
C ALA A 268 -25.70 -8.56 -11.18
N ALA A 269 -24.89 -7.79 -11.91
CA ALA A 269 -23.97 -8.33 -12.92
C ALA A 269 -22.65 -8.84 -12.32
N ILE A 270 -22.41 -8.58 -11.04
CA ILE A 270 -21.16 -8.91 -10.34
C ILE A 270 -21.47 -9.78 -9.13
N PRO A 271 -21.98 -11.02 -9.29
CA PRO A 271 -22.08 -11.94 -8.18
C PRO A 271 -20.67 -12.39 -7.71
N ARG A 272 -20.57 -12.95 -6.51
CA ARG A 272 -19.27 -13.31 -5.89
C ARG A 272 -18.42 -14.22 -6.79
N GLU A 273 -19.05 -15.20 -7.41
CA GLU A 273 -18.43 -16.19 -8.26
C GLU A 273 -17.87 -15.62 -9.56
N SER A 274 -18.29 -14.41 -9.98
CA SER A 274 -17.81 -13.77 -11.20
C SER A 274 -16.55 -12.94 -10.99
N LEU A 275 -16.20 -12.56 -9.74
CA LEU A 275 -15.02 -11.73 -9.45
C LEU A 275 -13.74 -12.28 -10.11
N LEU A 276 -13.39 -13.54 -9.85
CA LEU A 276 -12.18 -14.15 -10.43
C LEU A 276 -12.24 -14.35 -11.95
N PRO A 277 -13.31 -14.91 -12.53
CA PRO A 277 -13.44 -14.99 -13.98
C PRO A 277 -13.36 -13.64 -14.71
N ILE A 278 -13.94 -12.57 -14.16
CA ILE A 278 -13.89 -11.23 -14.76
C ILE A 278 -12.47 -10.67 -14.69
N THR A 279 -11.86 -10.68 -13.50
CA THR A 279 -10.49 -10.18 -13.31
C THR A 279 -9.48 -10.92 -14.17
N GLN A 280 -9.55 -12.26 -14.25
CA GLN A 280 -8.68 -13.06 -15.11
C GLN A 280 -8.83 -12.70 -16.59
N ARG A 281 -10.07 -12.50 -17.06
CA ARG A 281 -10.32 -12.09 -18.45
C ARG A 281 -9.76 -10.69 -18.72
N TYR A 282 -9.99 -9.76 -17.80
CA TYR A 282 -9.53 -8.38 -17.94
C TYR A 282 -8.01 -8.30 -18.04
N TYR A 283 -7.28 -8.91 -17.10
CA TYR A 283 -5.82 -8.92 -17.15
C TYR A 283 -5.26 -9.68 -18.36
N LYS A 284 -5.93 -10.76 -18.79
CA LYS A 284 -5.57 -11.42 -20.05
C LYS A 284 -5.70 -10.48 -21.25
N ASP A 285 -6.73 -9.64 -21.29
CA ASP A 285 -6.91 -8.64 -22.34
C ASP A 285 -5.86 -7.50 -22.26
N LEU A 286 -5.26 -7.28 -21.09
CA LEU A 286 -4.07 -6.42 -20.89
C LEU A 286 -2.73 -7.10 -21.21
N GLY A 287 -2.75 -8.38 -21.61
CA GLY A 287 -1.55 -9.16 -21.90
C GLY A 287 -0.89 -9.81 -20.67
N ALA A 288 -1.52 -9.76 -19.50
CA ALA A 288 -1.09 -10.42 -18.27
C ALA A 288 -2.01 -11.62 -17.96
N ASP A 289 -1.69 -12.81 -18.48
CA ASP A 289 -2.46 -14.01 -18.14
C ASP A 289 -2.13 -14.48 -16.70
N LEU A 290 -2.98 -14.12 -15.75
CA LEU A 290 -2.77 -14.37 -14.31
C LEU A 290 -2.60 -15.86 -13.98
N GLN A 291 -3.22 -16.75 -14.76
CA GLN A 291 -3.05 -18.19 -14.56
C GLN A 291 -1.66 -18.65 -15.02
N GLN A 292 -1.17 -18.11 -16.16
CA GLN A 292 0.19 -18.39 -16.64
C GLN A 292 1.26 -17.77 -15.75
N LEU A 293 0.97 -16.60 -15.16
CA LEU A 293 1.82 -15.97 -14.14
C LEU A 293 1.85 -16.75 -12.82
N GLY A 294 0.92 -17.70 -12.60
CA GLY A 294 0.93 -18.56 -11.42
C GLY A 294 0.54 -17.85 -10.12
N ILE A 295 -0.26 -16.77 -10.21
CA ILE A 295 -0.76 -16.04 -9.03
C ILE A 295 -1.66 -16.96 -8.20
N LEU A 296 -1.39 -17.03 -6.90
CA LEU A 296 -2.14 -17.84 -5.95
C LEU A 296 -3.26 -17.00 -5.29
N TYR A 297 -4.35 -17.65 -4.92
CA TYR A 297 -5.53 -16.97 -4.40
C TYR A 297 -6.06 -17.60 -3.12
N ASP A 298 -6.26 -16.78 -2.11
CA ASP A 298 -7.00 -17.08 -0.89
C ASP A 298 -8.14 -16.06 -0.73
N LEU A 299 -9.34 -16.40 -1.22
CA LEU A 299 -10.42 -15.41 -1.41
C LEU A 299 -11.62 -15.61 -0.49
N ASN A 300 -11.66 -16.71 0.25
CA ASN A 300 -12.81 -17.04 1.10
C ASN A 300 -12.61 -16.50 2.52
N PRO A 301 -13.65 -15.89 3.12
CA PRO A 301 -13.61 -15.52 4.53
C PRO A 301 -13.42 -16.73 5.44
N ARG A 302 -12.63 -16.58 6.50
CA ARG A 302 -12.52 -17.57 7.60
C ARG A 302 -12.07 -16.90 8.91
N PRO A 303 -12.40 -17.47 10.09
CA PRO A 303 -11.92 -16.95 11.37
C PRO A 303 -10.38 -16.85 11.41
N GLY A 304 -9.86 -15.75 11.97
CA GLY A 304 -8.42 -15.51 12.14
C GLY A 304 -7.66 -15.11 10.87
N LYS A 305 -8.34 -15.01 9.72
CA LYS A 305 -7.74 -14.41 8.52
C LYS A 305 -7.65 -12.90 8.68
N ALA A 306 -6.61 -12.29 8.11
CA ALA A 306 -6.48 -10.84 8.05
C ALA A 306 -7.75 -10.23 7.44
N PRO A 307 -8.32 -9.15 8.03
CA PRO A 307 -9.61 -8.61 7.63
C PRO A 307 -9.55 -7.83 6.30
N LEU A 308 -8.37 -7.35 5.91
CA LEU A 308 -8.14 -6.58 4.69
C LEU A 308 -7.70 -7.47 3.52
N ALA A 309 -8.02 -7.04 2.30
CA ALA A 309 -7.38 -7.59 1.12
C ALA A 309 -5.90 -7.14 1.07
N TYR A 310 -5.03 -8.01 0.57
CA TYR A 310 -3.62 -7.69 0.36
C TYR A 310 -2.98 -8.69 -0.62
N THR A 311 -1.85 -8.27 -1.17
CA THR A 311 -1.01 -9.06 -2.06
C THR A 311 0.40 -9.13 -1.50
N ASP A 312 0.99 -10.32 -1.47
CA ASP A 312 2.35 -10.50 -0.96
C ASP A 312 3.11 -11.57 -1.77
N PHE A 313 4.43 -11.54 -1.63
CA PHE A 313 5.31 -12.57 -2.16
C PHE A 313 5.11 -13.88 -1.38
N VAL A 314 5.29 -14.99 -2.08
CA VAL A 314 5.69 -16.27 -1.49
C VAL A 314 7.20 -16.44 -1.69
N THR A 315 7.68 -16.23 -2.91
CA THR A 315 9.12 -16.19 -3.23
C THR A 315 9.41 -15.06 -4.20
N ARG A 316 10.58 -14.42 -4.04
CA ARG A 316 11.07 -13.36 -4.92
C ARG A 316 11.93 -13.94 -6.03
N GLY A 317 11.69 -13.50 -7.26
CA GLY A 317 12.51 -13.93 -8.39
C GLY A 317 13.97 -13.52 -8.24
N HIS A 318 14.88 -14.41 -8.62
CA HIS A 318 16.32 -14.15 -8.61
C HIS A 318 17.05 -15.22 -9.44
N MET A 319 18.29 -14.92 -9.83
CA MET A 319 19.13 -15.86 -10.57
C MET A 319 19.74 -16.91 -9.63
N VAL A 320 19.53 -18.18 -9.93
CA VAL A 320 20.18 -19.32 -9.25
C VAL A 320 20.90 -20.15 -10.29
N HIS A 321 22.22 -20.26 -10.19
CA HIS A 321 23.06 -20.96 -11.18
C HIS A 321 22.77 -20.53 -12.63
N GLU A 322 22.74 -19.21 -12.87
CA GLU A 322 22.45 -18.61 -14.19
C GLU A 322 21.04 -18.89 -14.75
N VAL A 323 20.13 -19.42 -13.92
CA VAL A 323 18.72 -19.64 -14.29
C VAL A 323 17.82 -18.76 -13.43
N TRP A 324 16.96 -17.98 -14.08
CA TRP A 324 15.95 -17.18 -13.39
C TRP A 324 14.95 -18.10 -12.67
N GLN A 325 14.89 -17.95 -11.35
CA GLN A 325 13.80 -18.51 -10.56
C GLN A 325 12.64 -17.51 -10.58
N PRO A 326 11.42 -17.93 -10.97
CA PRO A 326 10.30 -17.01 -11.07
C PRO A 326 9.80 -16.56 -9.70
N THR A 327 9.30 -15.34 -9.64
CA THR A 327 8.50 -14.83 -8.52
C THR A 327 7.24 -15.70 -8.34
N VAL A 328 6.84 -15.91 -7.09
CA VAL A 328 5.53 -16.48 -6.75
C VAL A 328 4.85 -15.49 -5.83
N VAL A 329 3.61 -15.13 -6.16
CA VAL A 329 2.80 -14.18 -5.41
C VAL A 329 1.49 -14.81 -4.98
N TYR A 330 0.89 -14.28 -3.92
CA TYR A 330 -0.47 -14.65 -3.55
C TYR A 330 -1.29 -13.42 -3.20
N ILE A 331 -2.59 -13.54 -3.44
CA ILE A 331 -3.59 -12.52 -3.13
C ILE A 331 -4.54 -13.11 -2.10
N SER A 332 -4.71 -12.39 -1.00
CA SER A 332 -5.63 -12.73 0.08
C SER A 332 -6.74 -11.69 0.18
N GLY A 333 -7.99 -12.12 0.29
CA GLY A 333 -9.13 -11.25 0.60
C GLY A 333 -10.31 -11.98 1.23
N ASN A 334 -11.26 -11.24 1.81
CA ASN A 334 -12.47 -11.77 2.46
C ASN A 334 -13.72 -11.52 1.61
N TYR A 335 -13.74 -12.03 0.39
CA TYR A 335 -14.86 -11.81 -0.52
C TYR A 335 -16.03 -12.73 -0.16
N ALA A 336 -16.97 -12.24 0.66
CA ALA A 336 -18.20 -12.96 1.01
C ALA A 336 -19.31 -12.79 -0.04
N ARG A 337 -19.21 -11.77 -0.89
CA ARG A 337 -20.19 -11.38 -1.91
C ARG A 337 -19.48 -10.70 -3.09
N GLY A 338 -20.21 -10.33 -4.13
CA GLY A 338 -19.70 -9.51 -5.23
C GLY A 338 -20.16 -8.05 -5.13
N GLY A 339 -20.05 -7.31 -6.23
CA GLY A 339 -20.29 -5.87 -6.29
C GLY A 339 -19.12 -5.14 -6.96
N LEU A 340 -19.37 -3.93 -7.45
CA LEU A 340 -18.39 -3.17 -8.21
C LEU A 340 -17.18 -2.77 -7.34
N GLY A 341 -17.38 -2.32 -6.10
CA GLY A 341 -16.30 -1.96 -5.20
C GLY A 341 -15.42 -3.14 -4.81
N LEU A 342 -16.01 -4.33 -4.59
CA LEU A 342 -15.25 -5.56 -4.33
C LEU A 342 -14.50 -6.06 -5.58
N LEU A 343 -15.06 -5.83 -6.77
CA LEU A 343 -14.38 -6.11 -8.02
C LEU A 343 -13.22 -5.15 -8.24
N ASN A 344 -13.39 -3.86 -7.97
CA ASN A 344 -12.33 -2.87 -8.02
C ASN A 344 -11.18 -3.21 -7.06
N GLU A 345 -11.48 -3.48 -5.78
CA GLU A 345 -10.48 -3.95 -4.81
C GLU A 345 -9.76 -5.19 -5.31
N PHE A 346 -10.49 -6.16 -5.86
CA PHE A 346 -9.84 -7.38 -6.35
C PHE A 346 -8.97 -7.14 -7.60
N VAL A 347 -9.37 -6.24 -8.51
CA VAL A 347 -8.53 -5.84 -9.64
C VAL A 347 -7.30 -5.08 -9.16
N HIS A 348 -7.43 -4.22 -8.13
CA HIS A 348 -6.33 -3.52 -7.47
C HIS A 348 -5.29 -4.49 -6.90
N GLU A 349 -5.71 -5.50 -6.13
CA GLU A 349 -4.78 -6.51 -5.60
C GLU A 349 -4.05 -7.28 -6.71
N ASN A 350 -4.75 -7.61 -7.80
CA ASN A 350 -4.10 -8.22 -8.95
C ASN A 350 -3.13 -7.24 -9.65
N GLY A 351 -3.30 -5.93 -9.48
CA GLY A 351 -2.38 -4.91 -9.96
C GLY A 351 -1.05 -4.99 -9.23
N HIS A 352 -1.06 -5.14 -7.90
CA HIS A 352 0.14 -5.48 -7.14
C HIS A 352 0.75 -6.80 -7.60
N GLY A 353 -0.06 -7.84 -7.78
CA GLY A 353 0.42 -9.14 -8.24
C GLY A 353 1.15 -9.04 -9.59
N VAL A 354 0.55 -8.33 -10.55
CA VAL A 354 1.13 -8.10 -11.88
C VAL A 354 2.41 -7.25 -11.80
N HIS A 355 2.46 -6.26 -10.91
CA HIS A 355 3.68 -5.48 -10.64
C HIS A 355 4.80 -6.38 -10.10
N MET A 356 4.52 -7.14 -9.04
CA MET A 356 5.49 -8.07 -8.43
C MET A 356 6.01 -9.12 -9.43
N MET A 357 5.13 -9.61 -10.32
CA MET A 357 5.49 -10.57 -11.36
C MET A 357 6.32 -9.96 -12.49
N ALA A 358 6.23 -8.64 -12.71
CA ALA A 358 7.01 -7.93 -13.73
C ALA A 358 8.45 -7.64 -13.29
N LEU A 359 8.73 -7.66 -11.99
CA LEU A 359 10.07 -7.43 -11.45
C LEU A 359 11.08 -8.44 -12.03
N HIS A 360 12.20 -7.94 -12.55
CA HIS A 360 13.28 -8.75 -13.07
C HIS A 360 14.63 -8.05 -12.82
N THR A 361 14.99 -8.00 -11.55
CA THR A 361 16.18 -7.30 -11.03
C THR A 361 16.97 -8.19 -10.06
N ARG A 362 18.10 -7.69 -9.55
CA ARG A 362 18.89 -8.36 -8.50
C ARG A 362 18.16 -8.34 -7.14
N PRO A 363 18.49 -9.27 -6.23
CA PRO A 363 17.77 -9.42 -4.96
C PRO A 363 17.56 -8.16 -4.13
N ALA A 364 18.57 -7.28 -4.02
CA ALA A 364 18.45 -6.08 -3.18
C ALA A 364 17.40 -5.08 -3.69
N PHE A 365 17.00 -5.17 -4.96
CA PHE A 365 16.04 -4.27 -5.59
C PHE A 365 14.68 -4.94 -5.86
N MET A 366 14.51 -6.21 -5.46
CA MET A 366 13.35 -7.02 -5.81
C MET A 366 12.13 -6.71 -4.94
N ASP A 367 11.67 -5.45 -4.95
CA ASP A 367 10.50 -4.94 -4.23
C ASP A 367 9.79 -3.85 -5.05
N LEU A 368 8.59 -3.44 -4.62
CA LEU A 368 7.70 -2.56 -5.39
C LEU A 368 8.02 -1.06 -5.30
N GLY A 369 9.09 -0.67 -4.60
CA GLY A 369 9.44 0.74 -4.39
C GLY A 369 8.69 1.38 -3.22
N ASP A 370 8.48 2.69 -3.32
CA ASP A 370 7.86 3.49 -2.25
C ASP A 370 6.34 3.29 -2.16
N ALA A 371 5.78 3.45 -0.97
CA ALA A 371 4.38 3.13 -0.65
C ALA A 371 3.36 3.80 -1.58
N VAL A 372 3.49 5.10 -1.79
CA VAL A 372 2.59 5.84 -2.67
C VAL A 372 2.63 5.32 -4.11
N PHE A 373 3.78 4.86 -4.60
CA PHE A 373 3.91 4.41 -5.98
C PHE A 373 3.25 3.05 -6.19
N TYR A 374 3.51 2.06 -5.33
CA TYR A 374 2.95 0.73 -5.56
C TYR A 374 1.43 0.70 -5.36
N GLU A 375 0.89 1.50 -4.43
CA GLU A 375 -0.55 1.71 -4.25
C GLU A 375 -1.16 2.39 -5.49
N ALA A 376 -0.54 3.47 -5.97
CA ALA A 376 -1.01 4.16 -7.18
C ALA A 376 -0.98 3.25 -8.42
N PHE A 377 0.07 2.45 -8.59
CA PHE A 377 0.16 1.55 -9.72
C PHE A 377 -0.96 0.50 -9.72
N ALA A 378 -1.30 -0.07 -8.57
CA ALA A 378 -2.39 -1.04 -8.46
C ALA A 378 -3.74 -0.45 -8.88
N ASP A 379 -3.91 0.86 -8.71
CA ASP A 379 -5.11 1.57 -9.16
C ASP A 379 -5.16 1.85 -10.66
N VAL A 380 -4.03 1.79 -11.37
CA VAL A 380 -3.98 1.99 -12.83
C VAL A 380 -4.96 1.07 -13.56
N PRO A 381 -4.94 -0.27 -13.36
CA PRO A 381 -5.95 -1.16 -13.93
C PRO A 381 -7.28 -1.18 -13.16
N SER A 382 -7.31 -0.87 -11.85
CA SER A 382 -8.53 -0.97 -11.05
C SER A 382 -9.59 0.06 -11.47
N TRP A 383 -9.17 1.30 -11.73
CA TRP A 383 -10.05 2.40 -12.11
C TRP A 383 -10.82 2.13 -13.41
N ASP A 384 -10.31 1.26 -14.29
CA ASP A 384 -11.03 0.86 -15.50
C ASP A 384 -12.36 0.19 -15.18
N THR A 385 -12.53 -0.44 -14.01
CA THR A 385 -13.81 -1.04 -13.61
C THR A 385 -14.96 -0.02 -13.55
N TYR A 386 -14.65 1.27 -13.36
CA TYR A 386 -15.59 2.38 -13.34
C TYR A 386 -15.76 3.06 -14.72
N GLU A 387 -15.04 2.65 -15.75
CA GLU A 387 -15.24 3.19 -17.10
C GLU A 387 -16.42 2.46 -17.79
N PRO A 388 -17.43 3.18 -18.32
CA PRO A 388 -18.60 2.54 -18.95
C PRO A 388 -18.25 1.58 -20.10
N SER A 389 -17.18 1.86 -20.84
CA SER A 389 -16.72 0.99 -21.94
C SER A 389 -16.17 -0.35 -21.42
N TRP A 390 -15.46 -0.34 -20.30
CA TRP A 390 -15.01 -1.56 -19.61
C TRP A 390 -16.21 -2.35 -19.09
N GLN A 391 -17.14 -1.67 -18.41
CA GLN A 391 -18.34 -2.29 -17.85
C GLN A 391 -19.15 -2.98 -18.95
N GLN A 392 -19.39 -2.30 -20.08
CA GLN A 392 -20.11 -2.87 -21.20
C GLN A 392 -19.40 -4.12 -21.77
N LYS A 393 -18.06 -4.12 -21.87
CA LYS A 393 -17.30 -5.26 -22.38
C LYS A 393 -17.30 -6.45 -21.42
N HIS A 394 -17.05 -6.21 -20.14
CA HIS A 394 -16.77 -7.28 -19.16
C HIS A 394 -18.01 -7.72 -18.38
N LEU A 395 -19.01 -6.84 -18.21
CA LEU A 395 -20.25 -7.09 -17.49
C LEU A 395 -21.47 -7.23 -18.42
N GLY A 396 -21.36 -6.78 -19.68
CA GLY A 396 -22.46 -6.77 -20.64
C GLY A 396 -23.48 -5.64 -20.44
N MET A 397 -23.24 -4.76 -19.47
CA MET A 397 -24.02 -3.56 -19.18
C MET A 397 -23.10 -2.48 -18.60
N SER A 398 -23.51 -1.22 -18.66
CA SER A 398 -22.78 -0.10 -18.05
C SER A 398 -23.71 0.83 -17.29
N ALA A 399 -23.18 1.47 -16.26
CA ALA A 399 -23.82 2.64 -15.65
C ALA A 399 -23.52 3.90 -16.50
N PRO A 400 -24.30 4.98 -16.34
CA PRO A 400 -23.95 6.27 -16.92
C PRO A 400 -22.54 6.71 -16.50
N GLU A 401 -21.83 7.43 -17.38
CA GLU A 401 -20.46 7.90 -17.10
C GLU A 401 -20.41 8.73 -15.82
N SER A 402 -21.29 9.73 -15.70
CA SER A 402 -21.38 10.57 -14.51
C SER A 402 -21.59 9.77 -13.22
N ASP A 403 -22.39 8.70 -13.25
CA ASP A 403 -22.67 7.88 -12.06
C ASP A 403 -21.47 6.97 -11.73
N SER A 404 -20.73 6.49 -12.75
CA SER A 404 -19.59 5.61 -12.57
C SER A 404 -18.37 6.36 -12.06
N LEU A 405 -18.05 7.50 -12.68
CA LEU A 405 -16.95 8.36 -12.26
C LEU A 405 -17.18 8.95 -10.87
N ARG A 406 -18.45 9.26 -10.54
CA ARG A 406 -18.84 9.69 -9.20
C ARG A 406 -18.60 8.60 -8.15
N ALA A 407 -18.95 7.35 -8.47
CA ALA A 407 -18.69 6.22 -7.58
C ALA A 407 -17.17 6.02 -7.33
N LEU A 408 -16.34 6.14 -8.37
CA LEU A 408 -14.88 6.10 -8.25
C LEU A 408 -14.34 7.28 -7.43
N TYR A 409 -14.55 8.49 -7.93
CA TYR A 409 -13.86 9.67 -7.41
C TYR A 409 -14.38 10.12 -6.05
N SER A 410 -15.61 9.78 -5.65
CA SER A 410 -16.04 10.01 -4.26
C SER A 410 -15.18 9.27 -3.24
N SER A 411 -14.72 8.04 -3.56
CA SER A 411 -13.82 7.30 -2.68
C SER A 411 -12.43 7.93 -2.68
N VAL A 412 -11.91 8.29 -3.85
CA VAL A 412 -10.61 8.96 -4.00
C VAL A 412 -10.60 10.30 -3.25
N THR A 413 -11.64 11.12 -3.40
CA THR A 413 -11.75 12.42 -2.73
C THR A 413 -11.90 12.26 -1.21
N LEU A 414 -12.55 11.20 -0.72
CA LEU A 414 -12.53 10.89 0.71
C LEU A 414 -11.11 10.58 1.22
N ASP A 415 -10.30 9.84 0.44
CA ASP A 415 -8.89 9.60 0.78
C ASP A 415 -8.07 10.90 0.80
N VAL A 416 -8.30 11.80 -0.17
CA VAL A 416 -7.71 13.14 -0.21
C VAL A 416 -8.11 13.96 1.03
N ALA A 417 -9.38 13.91 1.44
CA ALA A 417 -9.87 14.60 2.64
C ALA A 417 -9.21 14.05 3.91
N TRP A 418 -9.04 12.73 4.03
CA TRP A 418 -8.33 12.13 5.16
C TRP A 418 -6.83 12.45 5.16
N ALA A 419 -6.19 12.50 3.99
CA ALA A 419 -4.80 12.93 3.87
C ALA A 419 -4.63 14.38 4.37
N LEU A 420 -5.51 15.28 3.94
CA LEU A 420 -5.50 16.67 4.39
C LEU A 420 -5.76 16.80 5.89
N PHE A 421 -6.75 16.05 6.40
CA PHE A 421 -7.05 15.97 7.83
C PHE A 421 -5.81 15.59 8.63
N GLU A 422 -5.12 14.53 8.23
CA GLU A 422 -3.96 14.01 8.94
C GLU A 422 -2.76 14.96 8.89
N ILE A 423 -2.51 15.61 7.75
CA ILE A 423 -1.49 16.67 7.62
C ILE A 423 -1.77 17.80 8.61
N ARG A 424 -3.03 18.26 8.68
CA ARG A 424 -3.44 19.33 9.62
C ARG A 424 -3.32 18.88 11.07
N MET A 425 -3.66 17.63 11.40
CA MET A 425 -3.51 17.09 12.75
C MET A 425 -2.04 16.85 13.14
N LEU A 426 -1.15 16.51 12.20
CA LEU A 426 0.29 16.42 12.46
C LEU A 426 0.91 17.80 12.70
N HIS A 427 0.45 18.82 11.97
CA HIS A 427 0.91 20.20 12.16
C HIS A 427 0.40 20.80 13.47
N ASN A 428 -0.88 20.61 13.79
CA ASN A 428 -1.50 21.09 15.02
C ASN A 428 -2.19 19.96 15.80
N PRO A 429 -1.42 19.12 16.53
CA PRO A 429 -1.98 17.99 17.26
C PRO A 429 -2.90 18.37 18.43
N ALA A 430 -2.92 19.65 18.82
CA ALA A 430 -3.83 20.17 19.84
C ALA A 430 -5.19 20.60 19.27
N ALA A 431 -5.35 20.65 17.94
CA ALA A 431 -6.63 20.96 17.30
C ALA A 431 -7.72 19.95 17.71
N ASP A 432 -8.97 20.40 17.63
CA ASP A 432 -10.12 19.52 17.74
C ASP A 432 -10.27 18.74 16.41
N PRO A 433 -10.12 17.41 16.43
CA PRO A 433 -10.20 16.62 15.20
C PRO A 433 -11.61 16.60 14.59
N ASN A 434 -12.68 16.75 15.39
CA ASN A 434 -14.03 16.78 14.86
C ASN A 434 -14.29 18.09 14.10
N GLU A 435 -13.77 19.21 14.61
CA GLU A 435 -13.86 20.51 13.93
C GLU A 435 -13.05 20.51 12.63
N VAL A 436 -11.80 20.02 12.64
CA VAL A 436 -10.95 19.95 11.43
C VAL A 436 -11.62 19.08 10.35
N TRP A 437 -12.16 17.91 10.73
CA TRP A 437 -12.85 17.04 9.79
C TRP A 437 -14.15 17.66 9.27
N THR A 438 -14.92 18.31 10.15
CA THR A 438 -16.17 18.99 9.79
C THR A 438 -15.92 20.13 8.81
N GLU A 439 -14.86 20.93 9.01
CA GLU A 439 -14.46 21.98 8.07
C GLU A 439 -14.17 21.39 6.68
N ILE A 440 -13.30 20.38 6.60
CA ILE A 440 -12.90 19.76 5.32
C ILE A 440 -14.12 19.19 4.60
N THR A 441 -14.91 18.37 5.29
CA THR A 441 -16.00 17.62 4.66
C THR A 441 -17.19 18.49 4.30
N SER A 442 -17.54 19.48 5.12
CA SER A 442 -18.63 20.41 4.79
C SER A 442 -18.27 21.34 3.64
N HIS A 443 -17.03 21.82 3.60
CA HIS A 443 -16.58 22.76 2.59
C HIS A 443 -16.37 22.09 1.23
N TYR A 444 -15.69 20.94 1.18
CA TYR A 444 -15.29 20.31 -0.07
C TYR A 444 -16.21 19.18 -0.53
N LEU A 445 -16.82 18.43 0.39
CA LEU A 445 -17.65 17.26 0.05
C LEU A 445 -19.16 17.53 0.13
N HIS A 446 -19.55 18.76 0.49
CA HIS A 446 -20.94 19.14 0.73
C HIS A 446 -21.64 18.26 1.77
N ILE A 447 -20.90 17.86 2.81
CA ILE A 447 -21.46 17.07 3.91
C ILE A 447 -22.01 17.99 5.00
N VAL A 448 -23.22 17.72 5.48
CA VAL A 448 -23.83 18.46 6.59
C VAL A 448 -22.89 18.45 7.81
N PRO A 449 -22.58 19.62 8.42
CA PRO A 449 -21.67 19.70 9.55
C PRO A 449 -22.15 18.90 10.78
N HIS A 450 -21.27 18.05 11.32
CA HIS A 450 -21.49 17.27 12.55
C HIS A 450 -20.24 17.27 13.45
N PRO A 451 -19.86 18.42 14.03
CA PRO A 451 -18.69 18.51 14.91
C PRO A 451 -18.88 17.72 16.22
N GLU A 452 -20.11 17.31 16.56
CA GLU A 452 -20.38 16.43 17.69
C GLU A 452 -20.04 14.95 17.43
N LEU A 453 -19.70 14.58 16.19
CA LEU A 453 -19.44 13.20 15.78
C LEU A 453 -17.98 13.02 15.31
N ALA A 454 -17.25 12.13 15.97
CA ALA A 454 -15.91 11.71 15.53
C ALA A 454 -15.94 10.70 14.37
N TRP A 455 -16.76 10.97 13.35
CA TRP A 455 -16.99 10.03 12.25
C TRP A 455 -15.81 9.91 11.27
N TRP A 456 -14.78 10.75 11.42
CA TRP A 456 -13.46 10.55 10.81
C TRP A 456 -12.75 9.30 11.35
N ALA A 457 -13.06 8.87 12.58
CA ALA A 457 -12.40 7.77 13.30
C ALA A 457 -12.85 6.38 12.82
N VAL A 458 -12.91 6.21 11.50
CA VAL A 458 -13.28 4.95 10.84
C VAL A 458 -12.13 4.38 10.01
N ARG A 459 -11.05 5.13 9.79
CA ARG A 459 -9.84 4.65 9.11
C ARG A 459 -8.81 4.19 10.12
N VAL A 460 -8.38 2.93 10.01
CA VAL A 460 -7.39 2.33 10.94
C VAL A 460 -6.01 2.94 10.75
N GLN A 461 -5.68 3.38 9.53
CA GLN A 461 -4.40 3.99 9.19
C GLN A 461 -4.12 5.25 10.03
N LEU A 462 -5.15 6.00 10.40
CA LEU A 462 -5.04 7.20 11.25
C LEU A 462 -4.45 6.90 12.64
N VAL A 463 -4.55 5.66 13.12
CA VAL A 463 -4.00 5.26 14.43
C VAL A 463 -2.82 4.29 14.30
N ASP A 464 -2.76 3.50 13.24
CA ASP A 464 -1.68 2.53 13.02
C ASP A 464 -0.39 3.20 12.52
N ALA A 465 -0.55 4.07 11.53
CA ALA A 465 0.56 4.75 10.84
C ALA A 465 0.21 6.22 10.56
N PRO A 466 0.25 7.10 11.57
CA PRO A 466 -0.04 8.52 11.37
C PRO A 466 0.83 9.17 10.29
N GLY A 467 0.17 9.78 9.32
CA GLY A 467 0.71 10.38 8.09
C GLY A 467 0.49 9.52 6.86
N TYR A 468 0.09 8.26 7.01
CA TYR A 468 0.01 7.29 5.91
C TYR A 468 -1.14 7.57 4.94
N MET A 469 -2.19 8.31 5.33
CA MET A 469 -3.30 8.61 4.43
C MET A 469 -2.88 9.40 3.19
N VAL A 470 -1.75 10.10 3.26
CA VAL A 470 -1.14 10.77 2.10
C VAL A 470 -0.93 9.80 0.94
N ASN A 471 -0.52 8.55 1.19
CA ASN A 471 -0.24 7.58 0.13
C ASN A 471 -1.49 7.29 -0.73
N TYR A 472 -2.68 7.27 -0.11
CA TYR A 472 -3.93 7.14 -0.84
C TYR A 472 -4.35 8.45 -1.50
N GLY A 473 -4.27 9.58 -0.76
CA GLY A 473 -4.71 10.88 -1.24
C GLY A 473 -3.96 11.37 -2.49
N ILE A 474 -2.63 11.33 -2.49
CA ILE A 474 -1.81 11.69 -3.67
C ILE A 474 -1.60 10.51 -4.63
N GLY A 475 -1.86 9.27 -4.19
CA GLY A 475 -1.77 8.09 -5.05
C GLY A 475 -2.62 8.23 -6.31
N GLY A 476 -3.84 8.76 -6.16
CA GLY A 476 -4.73 9.03 -7.31
C GLY A 476 -4.13 9.96 -8.38
N MET A 477 -3.23 10.89 -8.01
CA MET A 477 -2.54 11.77 -8.97
C MET A 477 -1.53 10.99 -9.81
N ILE A 478 -0.77 10.11 -9.17
CA ILE A 478 0.18 9.22 -9.84
C ILE A 478 -0.59 8.26 -10.75
N THR A 479 -1.68 7.68 -10.26
CA THR A 479 -2.57 6.79 -11.04
C THR A 479 -3.03 7.48 -12.33
N ALA A 480 -3.62 8.67 -12.23
CA ALA A 480 -4.10 9.41 -13.39
C ALA A 480 -2.95 9.74 -14.38
N SER A 481 -1.80 10.17 -13.86
CA SER A 481 -0.63 10.48 -14.68
C SER A 481 -0.10 9.26 -15.44
N ILE A 482 -0.01 8.10 -14.79
CA ILE A 482 0.42 6.84 -15.42
C ILE A 482 -0.60 6.41 -16.47
N ARG A 483 -1.91 6.47 -16.17
CA ARG A 483 -2.98 6.14 -17.11
C ARG A 483 -2.92 7.01 -18.37
N HIS A 484 -2.77 8.33 -18.22
CA HIS A 484 -2.64 9.25 -19.36
C HIS A 484 -1.38 8.95 -20.18
N ARG A 485 -0.24 8.71 -19.52
CA ARG A 485 1.02 8.36 -20.21
C ARG A 485 0.93 7.05 -21.00
N ILE A 486 0.27 6.04 -20.44
CA ILE A 486 -0.01 4.78 -21.14
C ILE A 486 -0.88 5.04 -22.36
N GLN A 487 -1.95 5.84 -22.20
CA GLN A 487 -2.87 6.15 -23.30
C GLN A 487 -2.18 6.91 -24.44
N GLU A 488 -1.30 7.85 -24.14
CA GLU A 488 -0.49 8.57 -25.13
C GLU A 488 0.46 7.62 -25.89
N SER A 489 1.05 6.64 -25.18
CA SER A 489 2.09 5.77 -25.71
C SER A 489 1.56 4.55 -26.46
N LEU A 490 0.44 3.98 -26.01
CA LEU A 490 -0.14 2.73 -26.51
C LEU A 490 -1.52 2.89 -27.14
N GLY A 491 -2.17 4.03 -26.98
CA GLY A 491 -3.59 4.22 -27.28
C GLY A 491 -4.49 3.70 -26.15
N PRO A 492 -5.82 3.65 -26.39
CA PRO A 492 -6.79 3.18 -25.41
C PRO A 492 -6.46 1.76 -24.90
N PHE A 493 -6.50 1.57 -23.58
CA PHE A 493 -6.28 0.28 -22.95
C PHE A 493 -7.39 -0.12 -21.96
N VAL A 494 -8.34 0.78 -21.69
CA VAL A 494 -9.47 0.58 -20.77
C VAL A 494 -10.19 -0.72 -21.05
N THR A 495 -10.45 -1.05 -22.32
CA THR A 495 -11.11 -2.31 -22.71
C THR A 495 -10.11 -3.43 -23.03
N GLY A 496 -8.85 -3.31 -22.62
CA GLY A 496 -7.78 -4.24 -22.92
C GLY A 496 -6.88 -3.80 -24.08
N ASN A 497 -5.57 -4.00 -23.90
CA ASN A 497 -4.56 -3.88 -24.95
C ASN A 497 -3.44 -4.87 -24.63
N LEU A 498 -3.25 -5.90 -25.46
CA LEU A 498 -2.28 -6.98 -25.21
C LEU A 498 -0.82 -6.49 -25.13
N ARG A 499 -0.54 -5.26 -25.60
CA ARG A 499 0.79 -4.65 -25.47
C ARG A 499 0.99 -3.99 -24.12
N TRP A 500 -0.06 -3.80 -23.31
CA TRP A 500 -0.01 -3.08 -22.04
C TRP A 500 1.00 -3.72 -21.08
N TYR A 501 0.83 -5.01 -20.76
CA TYR A 501 1.69 -5.66 -19.76
C TYR A 501 3.17 -5.72 -20.18
N PRO A 502 3.52 -6.18 -21.40
CA PRO A 502 4.92 -6.16 -21.84
C PRO A 502 5.52 -4.75 -21.87
N TRP A 503 4.74 -3.74 -22.27
CA TRP A 503 5.22 -2.37 -22.36
C TRP A 503 5.43 -1.74 -20.98
N ILE A 504 4.44 -1.83 -20.09
CA ILE A 504 4.56 -1.24 -18.75
C ILE A 504 5.61 -1.96 -17.90
N SER A 505 5.74 -3.28 -18.06
CA SER A 505 6.82 -4.07 -17.45
C SER A 505 8.18 -3.52 -17.86
N GLU A 506 8.41 -3.31 -19.17
CA GLU A 506 9.69 -2.83 -19.67
C GLU A 506 10.02 -1.40 -19.25
N HIS A 507 9.02 -0.51 -19.23
CA HIS A 507 9.25 0.94 -19.10
C HIS A 507 9.10 1.47 -17.67
N LEU A 508 8.52 0.70 -16.75
CA LEU A 508 8.22 1.18 -15.40
C LEU A 508 8.38 0.16 -14.28
N LEU A 509 8.23 -1.15 -14.52
CA LEU A 509 8.11 -2.11 -13.41
C LEU A 509 9.34 -2.98 -13.22
N ARG A 510 9.98 -3.44 -14.31
CA ARG A 510 10.99 -4.51 -14.24
C ARG A 510 12.20 -4.21 -13.36
N GLN A 511 12.50 -2.94 -13.13
CA GLN A 511 13.70 -2.48 -12.42
C GLN A 511 13.55 -2.53 -10.89
N GLY A 512 12.32 -2.63 -10.38
CA GLY A 512 12.06 -2.59 -8.93
C GLY A 512 12.71 -1.35 -8.30
N MET A 513 13.53 -1.53 -7.27
CA MET A 513 14.16 -0.43 -6.54
C MET A 513 15.56 -0.03 -7.06
N GLU A 514 15.94 -0.41 -8.28
CA GLU A 514 17.23 -0.05 -8.87
C GLU A 514 17.43 1.48 -8.88
N HIS A 515 16.37 2.21 -9.16
CA HIS A 515 16.34 3.68 -9.18
C HIS A 515 15.54 4.23 -7.99
N GLU A 516 15.69 5.53 -7.73
CA GLU A 516 14.74 6.23 -6.87
C GLU A 516 13.42 6.39 -7.61
N THR A 517 12.31 6.09 -6.95
CA THR A 517 10.96 6.16 -7.52
C THR A 517 10.66 7.53 -8.14
N SER A 518 11.18 8.61 -7.57
CA SER A 518 11.02 9.97 -8.11
C SER A 518 11.70 10.17 -9.46
N ILE A 519 12.84 9.52 -9.68
CA ILE A 519 13.57 9.53 -10.96
C ILE A 519 12.82 8.68 -11.97
N GLU A 520 12.44 7.47 -11.57
CA GLU A 520 11.71 6.52 -12.43
C GLU A 520 10.37 7.09 -12.91
N LEU A 521 9.55 7.64 -12.00
CA LEU A 521 8.30 8.29 -12.36
C LEU A 521 8.52 9.48 -13.29
N LYS A 522 9.51 10.33 -13.02
CA LYS A 522 9.80 11.49 -13.86
C LYS A 522 10.22 11.09 -15.27
N GLU A 523 11.07 10.07 -15.40
CA GLU A 523 11.53 9.55 -16.69
C GLU A 523 10.37 8.89 -17.45
N PHE A 524 9.56 8.07 -16.78
CA PHE A 524 8.41 7.41 -17.38
C PHE A 524 7.36 8.40 -17.89
N LEU A 525 7.00 9.39 -17.07
CA LEU A 525 6.00 10.41 -17.38
C LEU A 525 6.51 11.47 -18.37
N GLY A 526 7.83 11.62 -18.51
CA GLY A 526 8.45 12.67 -19.32
C GLY A 526 8.41 14.06 -18.68
N GLY A 527 8.07 14.15 -17.40
CA GLY A 527 7.87 15.38 -16.64
C GLY A 527 7.59 15.11 -15.16
N PRO A 528 7.48 16.16 -14.32
CA PRO A 528 7.11 15.99 -12.91
C PRO A 528 5.66 15.52 -12.77
N VAL A 529 5.35 14.82 -11.68
CA VAL A 529 3.96 14.50 -11.29
C VAL A 529 3.19 15.79 -11.00
N SER A 530 1.93 15.85 -11.42
CA SER A 530 1.03 16.99 -11.16
C SER A 530 -0.42 16.51 -10.91
N PRO A 531 -1.27 17.33 -10.26
CA PRO A 531 -2.67 16.96 -10.01
C PRO A 531 -3.56 17.09 -11.25
N GLU A 532 -3.06 17.67 -12.34
CA GLU A 532 -3.85 18.05 -13.51
C GLU A 532 -4.58 16.88 -14.15
N GLY A 533 -3.95 15.70 -14.21
CA GLY A 533 -4.55 14.51 -14.79
C GLY A 533 -5.80 14.08 -14.02
N LEU A 534 -5.70 14.00 -12.69
CA LEU A 534 -6.80 13.66 -11.80
C LEU A 534 -7.91 14.72 -11.83
N ILE A 535 -7.55 16.00 -11.81
CA ILE A 535 -8.51 17.11 -11.89
C ILE A 535 -9.33 17.03 -13.18
N LYS A 536 -8.68 16.79 -14.33
CA LYS A 536 -9.38 16.61 -15.62
C LYS A 536 -10.34 15.42 -15.57
N ASP A 537 -9.94 14.32 -14.95
CA ASP A 537 -10.81 13.15 -14.84
C ASP A 537 -12.03 13.43 -13.94
N ILE A 538 -11.86 14.13 -12.82
CA ILE A 538 -12.97 14.55 -11.94
C ILE A 538 -13.95 15.48 -12.69
N GLN A 539 -13.44 16.41 -13.49
CA GLN A 539 -14.26 17.36 -14.26
C GLN A 539 -15.15 16.68 -15.32
N ARG A 540 -14.86 15.45 -15.72
CA ARG A 540 -15.74 14.65 -16.60
C ARG A 540 -17.12 14.41 -15.96
N ILE A 541 -17.22 14.37 -14.63
CA ILE A 541 -18.49 14.18 -13.91
C ILE A 541 -19.51 15.28 -14.27
N GLY A 542 -19.06 16.54 -14.37
CA GLY A 542 -19.93 17.70 -14.63
C GLY A 542 -20.25 17.94 -16.11
N SER A 543 -19.46 17.37 -17.03
CA SER A 543 -19.57 17.65 -18.48
C SER A 543 -20.87 17.11 -19.12
N ASP A 544 -21.43 16.04 -18.55
CA ASP A 544 -22.70 15.45 -19.00
C ASP A 544 -23.95 16.26 -18.59
N VAL A 545 -23.85 17.15 -17.61
CA VAL A 545 -24.97 17.98 -17.13
C VAL A 545 -25.25 19.13 -18.11
N ILE A 546 -24.22 19.62 -18.80
CA ILE A 546 -24.33 20.75 -19.75
C ILE A 546 -24.88 20.28 -21.11
N SER A 547 -24.56 19.06 -21.54
CA SER A 547 -25.05 18.51 -22.82
C SER A 547 -26.54 18.14 -22.78
N ARG A 548 -27.11 17.90 -21.58
CA ARG A 548 -28.55 17.59 -21.40
C ARG A 548 -29.42 18.81 -21.09
N SER A 549 -28.84 19.98 -20.80
CA SER A 549 -29.59 21.23 -20.59
C SER A 549 -29.74 22.07 -21.87
N THR A 550 -29.19 21.59 -22.99
CA THR A 550 -29.20 22.26 -24.31
C THR A 550 -29.98 21.51 -25.39
N ASN A 551 -30.69 20.44 -25.02
CA ASN A 551 -31.70 19.74 -25.84
C ASN A 551 -33.04 19.73 -25.10
#